data_AF-A0A099S7H8-F1
#
_entry.id   AF-A0A099S7H8-F1
#
_cell.length_a   1.000
_cell.length_b   1.000
_cell.length_c   1.000
_cell.angle_alpha   90.00
_cell.angle_beta   90.00
_cell.angle_gamma   90.00
#
_symmetry.space_group_name_H-M   'P 1'
#
loop_
_entity.id
_entity.type
_entity.pdbx_description
1 polymer ?
#
loop_
_entity_poly.entity_id
_entity_poly.type
_entity_poly.pdbx_seq_one_letter_code
_entity_poly.pdbx_strand_id
1 'polypeptide(L)'
;MEEILLSNRIIDLGSIGLIIVPLGDSSLNVIKLKVYERENFFSNPIPDINQTQIAEFSISANSFSEAVEEIQELYDGWSKINKSETTTIIGIHNQNPNVLYIQFSHGERYYIYKRCLTLSKEMIFEELFGKNHNLSRRSLNHEDEQYLISKLRFMPKTKNAISFYSYKPQKRAKRHFSFSSSS
;
A
#
# COMPACT_ATOMS: atom_id res chain seq x y z
N MET A 1 14.92 29.62 13.24
CA MET A 1 13.60 29.54 13.91
C MET A 1 12.52 29.34 12.83
N GLU A 2 12.59 28.23 12.08
CA GLU A 2 11.67 27.92 10.97
C GLU A 2 11.15 26.47 11.00
N GLU A 3 11.56 25.65 11.98
CA GLU A 3 11.19 24.23 12.07
C GLU A 3 9.73 23.97 12.49
N ILE A 4 9.01 24.97 12.99
CA ILE A 4 7.67 24.81 13.58
C ILE A 4 6.54 24.96 12.53
N LEU A 5 6.83 25.38 11.30
CA LEU A 5 5.80 25.75 10.32
C LEU A 5 5.38 24.65 9.33
N LEU A 6 6.08 23.51 9.25
CA LEU A 6 5.70 22.42 8.35
C LEU A 6 4.66 21.46 8.97
N SER A 7 4.70 21.26 10.29
CA SER A 7 3.88 20.26 11.00
C SER A 7 2.37 20.51 10.99
N ASN A 8 1.92 21.72 10.60
CA ASN A 8 0.51 22.12 10.60
C ASN A 8 -0.12 22.26 9.20
N ARG A 9 0.64 22.03 8.12
CA ARG A 9 0.09 22.17 6.75
C ARG A 9 -0.46 20.83 6.26
N ILE A 10 -1.68 20.52 6.68
CA ILE A 10 -2.48 19.50 5.99
C ILE A 10 -2.84 20.05 4.61
N ILE A 11 -2.40 19.35 3.55
CA ILE A 11 -2.72 19.71 2.16
C ILE A 11 -3.91 18.87 1.74
N ASP A 12 -5.03 19.52 1.45
CA ASP A 12 -6.24 18.87 0.98
C ASP A 12 -6.08 18.49 -0.51
N LEU A 13 -6.38 17.23 -0.84
CA LEU A 13 -6.44 16.77 -2.23
C LEU A 13 -7.83 17.01 -2.85
N GLY A 14 -8.72 17.72 -2.16
CA GLY A 14 -9.99 18.20 -2.68
C GLY A 14 -11.12 17.17 -2.58
N SER A 15 -11.87 17.00 -3.66
CA SER A 15 -13.14 16.24 -3.70
C SER A 15 -12.97 14.73 -3.50
N ILE A 16 -11.75 14.22 -3.57
CA ILE A 16 -11.45 12.79 -3.40
C ILE A 16 -11.31 12.37 -1.92
N GLY A 17 -11.46 13.32 -0.98
CA GLY A 17 -11.46 13.02 0.45
C GLY A 17 -10.11 12.54 0.99
N LEU A 18 -9.02 12.89 0.30
CA LEU A 18 -7.66 12.56 0.69
C LEU A 18 -6.91 13.81 1.18
N ILE A 19 -5.89 13.62 2.01
CA ILE A 19 -5.00 14.68 2.47
C ILE A 19 -3.55 14.22 2.43
N ILE A 20 -2.63 15.17 2.24
CA ILE A 20 -1.19 14.98 2.40
C ILE A 20 -0.78 15.64 3.71
N VAL A 21 -0.07 14.90 4.55
CA VAL A 21 0.48 15.37 5.81
C VAL A 21 2.00 15.31 5.73
N PRO A 22 2.69 16.47 5.71
CA PRO A 22 4.14 16.54 5.73
C PRO A 22 4.67 16.34 7.14
N LEU A 23 5.73 15.54 7.25
CA LEU A 23 6.48 15.29 8.47
C LEU A 23 7.94 15.66 8.19
N GLY A 24 8.39 16.75 8.83
CA GLY A 24 9.77 17.17 8.76
C GLY A 24 10.65 16.29 9.64
N ASP A 25 11.72 15.74 9.07
CA ASP A 25 12.84 15.22 9.85
C ASP A 25 13.98 16.23 9.74
N SER A 26 14.18 17.01 10.81
CA SER A 26 15.20 18.07 10.87
C SER A 26 16.64 17.55 10.75
N SER A 27 16.86 16.24 10.88
CA SER A 27 18.19 15.65 10.89
C SER A 27 18.77 15.30 9.51
N LEU A 28 17.94 15.24 8.45
CA LEU A 28 18.35 14.63 7.17
C LEU A 28 18.07 15.45 5.90
N ASN A 29 17.53 16.67 6.00
CA ASN A 29 17.04 17.44 4.83
C ASN A 29 16.03 16.64 3.98
N VAL A 30 15.30 15.73 4.62
CA VAL A 30 14.28 14.86 4.02
C VAL A 30 12.95 15.15 4.69
N ILE A 31 11.91 15.31 3.87
CA ILE A 31 10.53 15.45 4.32
C ILE A 31 9.79 14.17 3.95
N LYS A 32 9.02 13.62 4.89
CA LYS A 32 8.10 12.53 4.60
C LYS A 32 6.72 13.11 4.28
N LEU A 33 6.15 12.75 3.15
CA LEU A 33 4.78 13.07 2.78
C LEU A 33 3.94 11.81 2.96
N LYS A 34 2.98 11.84 3.89
CA LYS A 34 2.04 10.73 4.10
C LYS A 34 0.67 11.10 3.56
N VAL A 35 0.05 10.20 2.82
CA VAL A 35 -1.30 10.38 2.25
C VAL A 35 -2.32 9.62 3.11
N TYR A 36 -3.43 10.25 3.46
CA TYR A 36 -4.50 9.65 4.26
C TYR A 36 -5.86 9.90 3.64
N GLU A 37 -6.81 9.02 3.94
CA GLU A 37 -8.22 9.39 3.92
C GLU A 37 -8.49 10.42 5.02
N ARG A 38 -9.16 11.52 4.65
CA ARG A 38 -9.47 12.64 5.53
C ARG A 38 -10.19 12.18 6.80
N GLU A 39 -11.22 11.35 6.65
CA GLU A 39 -12.03 10.81 7.75
C GLU A 39 -11.19 9.98 8.75
N ASN A 40 -10.29 9.15 8.23
CA ASN A 40 -9.43 8.28 9.03
C ASN A 40 -8.35 9.08 9.75
N PHE A 41 -7.80 10.11 9.10
CA PHE A 41 -6.82 10.98 9.72
C PHE A 41 -7.41 11.74 10.91
N PHE A 42 -8.57 12.38 10.76
CA PHE A 42 -9.15 13.16 11.87
C PHE A 42 -9.62 12.30 13.05
N SER A 43 -9.83 10.99 12.84
CA SER A 43 -10.09 10.04 13.91
C SER A 43 -8.85 9.75 14.78
N ASN A 44 -7.64 9.87 14.21
CA ASN A 44 -6.37 9.78 14.92
C ASN A 44 -5.33 10.73 14.28
N PRO A 45 -5.33 12.03 14.64
CA PRO A 45 -4.59 13.05 13.90
C PRO A 45 -3.08 13.07 14.18
N ILE A 46 -2.53 12.06 14.84
CA ILE A 46 -1.11 11.98 15.20
C ILE A 46 -0.38 11.16 14.12
N PRO A 47 0.33 11.78 13.17
CA PRO A 47 0.79 11.08 11.96
C PRO A 47 1.89 10.04 12.22
N ASP A 48 2.61 10.15 13.34
CA ASP A 48 3.69 9.21 13.69
C ASP A 48 3.17 7.86 14.17
N ILE A 49 1.99 7.84 14.79
CA ILE A 49 1.34 6.62 15.29
C ILE A 49 0.15 6.21 14.45
N ASN A 50 -0.36 7.09 13.58
CA ASN A 50 -1.45 6.77 12.68
C ASN A 50 -0.97 5.80 11.60
N GLN A 51 -1.50 4.58 11.64
CA GLN A 51 -1.19 3.48 10.71
C GLN A 51 -2.15 3.39 9.51
N THR A 52 -3.07 4.35 9.38
CA THR A 52 -4.09 4.39 8.31
C THR A 52 -3.61 5.14 7.07
N GLN A 53 -2.32 5.45 6.96
CA GLN A 53 -1.77 6.06 5.76
C GLN A 53 -1.90 5.12 4.56
N ILE A 54 -2.30 5.71 3.43
CA ILE A 54 -2.45 5.04 2.14
C ILE A 54 -1.08 4.94 1.44
N ALA A 55 -0.27 5.98 1.58
CA ALA A 55 1.06 6.06 0.98
C ALA A 55 2.01 6.90 1.83
N GLU A 56 3.31 6.65 1.68
CA GLU A 56 4.39 7.43 2.25
C GLU A 56 5.46 7.67 1.18
N PHE A 57 5.87 8.93 1.01
CA PHE A 57 6.92 9.37 0.10
C PHE A 57 8.02 10.04 0.91
N SER A 58 9.28 9.74 0.60
CA SER A 58 10.44 10.42 1.18
C SER A 58 11.06 11.32 0.12
N ILE A 59 11.07 12.62 0.37
CA ILE A 59 11.46 13.64 -0.60
C ILE A 59 12.54 14.57 -0.04
N SER A 60 13.32 15.18 -0.92
CA SER A 60 14.21 16.28 -0.54
C SER A 60 13.38 17.49 -0.14
N ALA A 61 13.79 18.22 0.91
CA ALA A 61 13.12 19.46 1.30
C ALA A 61 13.06 20.49 0.15
N ASN A 62 14.06 20.48 -0.73
CA ASN A 62 14.14 21.40 -1.87
C ASN A 62 13.13 21.08 -2.99
N SER A 63 12.54 19.88 -2.98
CA SER A 63 11.61 19.39 -4.00
C SER A 63 10.18 19.31 -3.47
N PHE A 64 9.87 19.99 -2.36
CA PHE A 64 8.59 19.87 -1.67
C PHE A 64 7.38 20.20 -2.55
N SER A 65 7.38 21.36 -3.20
CA SER A 65 6.24 21.79 -4.03
C SER A 65 6.02 20.87 -5.23
N GLU A 66 7.10 20.51 -5.94
CA GLU A 66 7.06 19.59 -7.08
C GLU A 66 6.50 18.22 -6.66
N ALA A 67 6.97 17.66 -5.55
CA ALA A 67 6.48 16.38 -5.06
C ALA A 67 5.01 16.42 -4.62
N VAL A 68 4.54 17.54 -4.06
CA VAL A 68 3.11 17.71 -3.71
C VAL A 68 2.26 17.72 -4.99
N GLU A 69 2.68 18.43 -6.03
CA GLU A 69 2.00 18.47 -7.32
C GLU A 69 1.96 17.07 -7.96
N GLU A 70 3.08 16.33 -7.95
CA GLU A 70 3.13 14.95 -8.45
C GLU A 70 2.16 14.02 -7.71
N ILE A 71 2.07 14.14 -6.38
CA ILE A 71 1.13 13.34 -5.57
C ILE A 71 -0.32 13.75 -5.87
N GLN A 72 -0.59 15.05 -6.07
CA GLN A 72 -1.91 15.52 -6.49
C GLN A 72 -2.32 14.91 -7.83
N GLU A 73 -1.44 14.95 -8.83
CA GLU A 73 -1.68 14.35 -10.13
C GLU A 73 -1.82 12.83 -10.09
N LEU A 74 -1.11 12.16 -9.18
CA LEU A 74 -1.20 10.71 -8.98
C LEU A 74 -2.59 10.33 -8.46
N TYR A 75 -3.09 11.08 -7.48
CA TYR A 75 -4.37 10.83 -6.83
C TYR A 75 -5.56 11.50 -7.52
N ASP A 76 -5.34 12.22 -8.62
CA ASP A 76 -6.42 12.75 -9.44
C ASP A 76 -7.37 11.63 -9.92
N GLY A 77 -8.67 11.90 -9.87
CA GLY A 77 -9.72 10.92 -10.15
C GLY A 77 -9.74 9.69 -9.22
N TRP A 78 -9.02 9.70 -8.08
CA TRP A 78 -9.09 8.61 -7.12
C TRP A 78 -10.51 8.46 -6.56
N SER A 79 -10.94 7.21 -6.42
CA SER A 79 -12.20 6.85 -5.79
C SER A 79 -12.09 5.47 -5.16
N LYS A 80 -12.93 5.22 -4.15
CA LYS A 80 -13.11 3.89 -3.56
C LYS A 80 -13.60 2.91 -4.63
N ILE A 81 -13.22 1.65 -4.51
CA ILE A 81 -13.63 0.64 -5.50
C ILE A 81 -15.14 0.37 -5.42
N ASN A 82 -15.76 0.21 -6.59
CA ASN A 82 -17.13 -0.25 -6.65
C ASN A 82 -17.18 -1.79 -6.49
N LYS A 83 -17.56 -2.27 -5.32
CA LYS A 83 -17.57 -3.71 -4.98
C LYS A 83 -18.55 -4.55 -5.81
N SER A 84 -19.48 -3.94 -6.55
CA SER A 84 -20.37 -4.66 -7.47
C SER A 84 -19.70 -5.03 -8.80
N GLU A 85 -18.54 -4.46 -9.10
CA GLU A 85 -17.85 -4.69 -10.37
C GLU A 85 -17.30 -6.11 -10.51
N THR A 86 -17.17 -6.55 -11.75
CA THR A 86 -16.57 -7.85 -12.06
C THR A 86 -15.05 -7.76 -11.96
N THR A 87 -14.40 -8.86 -11.56
CA THR A 87 -12.93 -8.95 -11.51
C THR A 87 -12.45 -9.96 -12.55
N THR A 88 -11.53 -9.54 -13.41
CA THR A 88 -10.99 -10.36 -14.51
C THR A 88 -9.49 -10.46 -14.40
N ILE A 89 -8.97 -11.69 -14.40
CA ILE A 89 -7.52 -11.93 -14.38
C ILE A 89 -6.95 -11.72 -15.78
N ILE A 90 -5.93 -10.87 -15.88
CA ILE A 90 -5.24 -10.54 -17.13
C ILE A 90 -3.98 -11.41 -17.25
N GLY A 91 -3.18 -11.48 -16.19
CA GLY A 91 -1.90 -12.19 -16.22
C GLY A 91 -1.42 -12.62 -14.84
N ILE A 92 -0.68 -13.72 -14.78
CA ILE A 92 0.00 -14.21 -13.58
C ILE A 92 1.48 -14.35 -13.94
N HIS A 93 2.33 -13.61 -13.25
CA HIS A 93 3.76 -13.54 -13.53
C HIS A 93 4.54 -14.10 -12.36
N ASN A 94 5.17 -15.26 -12.59
CA ASN A 94 5.85 -16.08 -11.59
C ASN A 94 7.34 -16.31 -11.91
N GLN A 95 7.92 -15.45 -12.76
CA GLN A 95 9.34 -15.54 -13.16
C GLN A 95 10.30 -15.39 -11.97
N ASN A 96 9.88 -14.72 -10.91
CA ASN A 96 10.64 -14.57 -9.68
C ASN A 96 10.16 -15.60 -8.62
N PRO A 97 11.05 -16.41 -8.03
CA PRO A 97 10.65 -17.41 -7.04
C PRO A 97 10.21 -16.81 -5.69
N ASN A 98 10.56 -15.56 -5.41
CA ASN A 98 10.26 -14.88 -4.14
C ASN A 98 9.11 -13.87 -4.26
N VAL A 99 8.69 -13.53 -5.48
CA VAL A 99 7.66 -12.53 -5.72
C VAL A 99 6.67 -13.02 -6.76
N LEU A 100 5.40 -13.04 -6.39
CA LEU A 100 4.29 -13.27 -7.31
C LEU A 100 3.67 -11.94 -7.69
N TYR A 101 3.44 -11.75 -8.99
CA TYR A 101 2.63 -10.66 -9.51
C TYR A 101 1.38 -11.22 -10.21
N ILE A 102 0.24 -10.61 -9.96
CA ILE A 102 -1.02 -10.90 -10.67
C ILE A 102 -1.58 -9.59 -11.19
N GLN A 103 -1.76 -9.50 -12.50
CA GLN A 103 -2.44 -8.40 -13.15
C GLN A 103 -3.92 -8.76 -13.34
N PHE A 104 -4.79 -7.85 -12.98
CA PHE A 104 -6.23 -8.02 -13.09
C PHE A 104 -6.93 -6.69 -13.29
N SER A 105 -8.13 -6.72 -13.84
CA SER A 105 -9.05 -5.58 -13.84
C SER A 105 -10.18 -5.79 -12.83
N HIS A 106 -10.72 -4.68 -12.33
CA HIS A 106 -11.96 -4.65 -11.58
C HIS A 106 -12.80 -3.47 -12.10
N GLY A 107 -13.87 -3.80 -12.82
CA GLY A 107 -14.53 -2.83 -13.71
C GLY A 107 -13.56 -2.37 -14.80
N GLU A 108 -13.47 -1.07 -15.01
CA GLU A 108 -12.58 -0.43 -16.00
C GLU A 108 -11.16 -0.13 -15.46
N ARG A 109 -10.93 -0.37 -14.16
CA ARG A 109 -9.66 -0.06 -13.48
C ARG A 109 -8.76 -1.29 -13.46
N TYR A 110 -7.45 -1.05 -13.52
CA TYR A 110 -6.43 -2.09 -13.62
C TYR A 110 -5.54 -2.10 -12.39
N TYR A 111 -5.11 -3.29 -11.99
CA TYR A 111 -4.41 -3.48 -10.73
C TYR A 111 -3.31 -4.52 -10.83
N ILE A 112 -2.26 -4.33 -10.02
CA ILE A 112 -1.24 -5.32 -9.73
C ILE A 112 -1.37 -5.75 -8.27
N TYR A 113 -1.64 -7.05 -8.09
CA TYR A 113 -1.35 -7.73 -6.83
C TYR A 113 0.12 -8.14 -6.80
N LYS A 114 0.79 -7.82 -5.71
CA LYS A 114 2.18 -8.22 -5.43
C LYS A 114 2.24 -8.97 -4.12
N ARG A 115 2.78 -10.18 -4.13
CA ARG A 115 3.09 -10.96 -2.92
C ARG A 115 4.59 -11.21 -2.83
N CYS A 116 5.21 -10.77 -1.75
CA CYS A 116 6.64 -10.89 -1.50
C CYS A 116 6.89 -11.83 -0.32
N LEU A 117 7.54 -12.97 -0.59
CA LEU A 117 7.81 -13.99 0.44
C LEU A 117 8.84 -13.53 1.46
N THR A 118 9.85 -12.77 1.04
CA THR A 118 10.94 -12.31 1.91
C THR A 118 10.45 -11.29 2.93
N LEU A 119 9.53 -10.41 2.52
CA LEU A 119 8.94 -9.40 3.40
C LEU A 119 7.68 -9.88 4.12
N SER A 120 7.23 -11.11 3.84
CA SER A 120 5.93 -11.62 4.29
C SER A 120 4.77 -10.65 4.05
N LYS A 121 4.83 -9.91 2.92
CA LYS A 121 3.89 -8.82 2.61
C LYS A 121 3.17 -9.06 1.31
N GLU A 122 1.88 -8.75 1.29
CA GLU A 122 1.06 -8.64 0.09
C GLU A 122 0.52 -7.22 -0.02
N MET A 123 0.39 -6.73 -1.25
CA MET A 123 -0.09 -5.38 -1.54
C MET A 123 -0.84 -5.37 -2.87
N ILE A 124 -1.73 -4.40 -3.04
CA ILE A 124 -2.36 -4.10 -4.33
C ILE A 124 -2.12 -2.64 -4.70
N PHE A 125 -1.73 -2.43 -5.95
CA PHE A 125 -1.61 -1.10 -6.56
C PHE A 125 -2.55 -1.01 -7.74
N GLU A 126 -3.15 0.16 -7.93
CA GLU A 126 -3.81 0.51 -9.19
C GLU A 126 -2.74 0.91 -10.22
N GLU A 127 -2.86 0.39 -11.44
CA GLU A 127 -2.04 0.80 -12.58
C GLU A 127 -2.73 1.95 -13.32
N LEU A 128 -2.03 3.10 -13.40
CA LEU A 128 -2.47 4.28 -14.13
C LEU A 128 -1.74 4.33 -15.47
N PHE A 129 -2.48 4.11 -16.56
CA PHE A 129 -1.94 4.18 -17.91
C PHE A 129 -1.77 5.65 -18.36
N GLY A 130 -0.73 5.91 -19.15
CA GLY A 130 -0.45 7.24 -19.69
C GLY A 130 0.29 8.20 -18.74
N LYS A 131 0.59 7.77 -17.51
CA LYS A 131 1.44 8.51 -16.56
C LYS A 131 2.90 8.06 -16.67
N ASN A 132 3.83 8.95 -16.29
CA ASN A 132 5.26 8.63 -16.22
C ASN A 132 5.50 7.37 -15.35
N HIS A 133 6.51 6.56 -15.69
CA HIS A 133 6.77 5.29 -15.00
C HIS A 133 6.82 5.42 -13.46
N ASN A 134 7.35 6.54 -12.94
CA ASN A 134 7.48 6.80 -11.51
C ASN A 134 6.14 7.04 -10.80
N LEU A 135 5.09 7.44 -11.53
CA LEU A 135 3.74 7.74 -11.03
C LEU A 135 2.68 6.79 -11.63
N SER A 136 3.11 5.69 -12.26
CA SER A 136 2.21 4.74 -12.91
C SER A 136 1.44 3.85 -11.93
N ARG A 137 1.72 3.95 -10.63
CA ARG A 137 1.14 3.09 -9.61
C ARG A 137 0.67 3.88 -8.40
N ARG A 138 -0.59 3.65 -8.03
CA ARG A 138 -1.24 4.32 -6.90
C ARG A 138 -1.65 3.31 -5.84
N SER A 139 -1.33 3.61 -4.58
CA SER A 139 -1.78 2.81 -3.45
C SER A 139 -3.28 3.02 -3.18
N LEU A 140 -3.92 1.96 -2.68
CA LEU A 140 -5.32 1.97 -2.27
C LEU A 140 -5.43 2.16 -0.75
N ASN A 141 -6.62 2.56 -0.28
CA ASN A 141 -6.90 2.46 1.15
C ASN A 141 -6.91 0.99 1.61
N HIS A 142 -6.82 0.80 2.92
CA HIS A 142 -6.74 -0.53 3.50
C HIS A 142 -7.96 -1.40 3.19
N GLU A 143 -9.17 -0.82 3.23
CA GLU A 143 -10.40 -1.57 3.00
C GLU A 143 -10.47 -2.16 1.58
N ASP A 144 -10.18 -1.33 0.59
CA ASP A 144 -10.20 -1.68 -0.83
C ASP A 144 -9.09 -2.68 -1.16
N GLU A 145 -7.89 -2.47 -0.61
CA GLU A 145 -6.78 -3.42 -0.74
C GLU A 145 -7.19 -4.79 -0.17
N GLN A 146 -7.74 -4.85 1.05
CA GLN A 146 -8.16 -6.11 1.66
C GLN A 146 -9.32 -6.77 0.92
N TYR A 147 -10.28 -5.99 0.41
CA TYR A 147 -11.37 -6.52 -0.41
C TYR A 147 -10.82 -7.20 -1.66
N LEU A 148 -9.93 -6.54 -2.41
CA LEU A 148 -9.38 -7.08 -3.65
C LEU A 148 -8.47 -8.28 -3.39
N ILE A 149 -7.64 -8.25 -2.34
CA ILE A 149 -6.83 -9.40 -1.90
C ILE A 149 -7.74 -10.60 -1.62
N SER A 150 -8.81 -10.38 -0.85
CA SER A 150 -9.77 -11.43 -0.50
C SER A 150 -10.39 -12.01 -1.77
N LYS A 151 -10.87 -11.15 -2.68
CA LYS A 151 -11.47 -11.57 -3.96
C LYS A 151 -10.51 -12.46 -4.76
N LEU A 152 -9.25 -12.06 -4.90
CA LEU A 152 -8.22 -12.86 -5.58
C LEU A 152 -7.94 -14.20 -4.89
N ARG A 153 -7.97 -14.27 -3.56
CA ARG A 153 -7.75 -15.53 -2.82
C ARG A 153 -8.85 -16.55 -3.01
N PHE A 154 -10.07 -16.12 -3.34
CA PHE A 154 -11.21 -17.01 -3.59
C PHE A 154 -11.41 -17.35 -5.07
N MET A 155 -10.77 -16.64 -5.99
CA MET A 155 -10.80 -16.99 -7.42
C MET A 155 -9.90 -18.21 -7.70
N PRO A 156 -10.40 -19.27 -8.39
CA PRO A 156 -9.66 -20.54 -8.53
C PRO A 156 -8.25 -20.41 -9.12
N LYS A 157 -8.08 -19.63 -10.20
CA LYS A 157 -6.79 -19.48 -10.89
C LYS A 157 -5.74 -18.81 -10.00
N THR A 158 -6.12 -17.74 -9.33
CA THR A 158 -5.23 -16.95 -8.48
C THR A 158 -5.01 -17.57 -7.12
N LYS A 159 -6.02 -18.25 -6.55
CA LYS A 159 -5.87 -19.07 -5.34
C LYS A 159 -4.74 -20.09 -5.49
N ASN A 160 -4.72 -20.79 -6.62
CA ASN A 160 -3.67 -21.76 -6.92
C ASN A 160 -2.32 -21.09 -7.07
N ALA A 161 -2.22 -19.96 -7.77
CA ALA A 161 -0.97 -19.22 -7.88
C ALA A 161 -0.45 -18.75 -6.50
N ILE A 162 -1.33 -18.19 -5.66
CA ILE A 162 -0.98 -17.70 -4.33
C ILE A 162 -0.52 -18.84 -3.41
N SER A 163 -1.09 -20.04 -3.52
CA SER A 163 -0.70 -21.17 -2.66
C SER A 163 0.73 -21.67 -2.91
N PHE A 164 1.23 -21.57 -4.15
CA PHE A 164 2.64 -21.83 -4.47
C PHE A 164 3.59 -20.82 -3.81
N TYR A 165 3.09 -19.62 -3.49
CA TYR A 165 3.80 -18.57 -2.79
C TYR A 165 3.32 -18.49 -1.33
N SER A 166 3.30 -19.62 -0.65
CA SER A 166 3.00 -19.67 0.79
C SER A 166 4.16 -19.08 1.61
N TYR A 167 3.83 -18.30 2.64
CA TYR A 167 4.84 -17.90 3.60
C TYR A 167 5.33 -19.16 4.30
N LYS A 168 6.64 -19.44 4.20
CA LYS A 168 7.22 -20.56 4.91
C LYS A 168 6.91 -20.37 6.39
N PRO A 169 6.24 -21.32 7.06
CA PRO A 169 6.18 -21.26 8.51
C PRO A 169 7.63 -21.22 8.99
N GLN A 170 8.00 -20.17 9.75
CA GLN A 170 9.22 -20.24 10.53
C GLN A 170 9.16 -21.57 11.27
N LYS A 171 10.16 -22.43 11.08
CA LYS A 171 10.27 -23.69 11.82
C LYS A 171 10.27 -23.30 13.29
N ARG A 172 9.09 -23.27 13.93
CA ARG A 172 8.99 -23.31 15.38
C ARG A 172 9.71 -24.60 15.74
N ALA A 173 10.92 -24.48 16.27
CA ALA A 173 11.62 -25.61 16.84
C ALA A 173 10.62 -26.27 17.79
N LYS A 174 10.15 -27.47 17.45
CA LYS A 174 9.40 -28.31 18.39
C LYS A 174 10.36 -28.52 19.55
N ARG A 175 10.22 -27.72 20.61
CA ARG A 175 10.76 -28.07 21.92
C ARG A 175 10.04 -29.35 22.30
N HIS A 176 10.69 -30.49 22.03
CA HIS A 176 10.33 -31.73 22.66
C HIS A 176 10.55 -31.52 24.16
N PHE A 177 9.48 -31.22 24.90
CA PHE A 177 9.49 -31.43 26.33
C PHE A 177 9.50 -32.95 26.52
N SER A 178 10.69 -33.52 26.66
CA SER A 178 10.85 -34.86 27.20
C SER A 178 10.46 -34.79 28.67
N PHE A 179 9.27 -35.27 29.01
CA PHE A 179 8.97 -35.63 30.39
C PHE A 179 9.74 -36.91 30.69
N SER A 180 10.86 -36.77 31.38
CA SER A 180 11.50 -37.88 32.07
C SER A 180 10.67 -38.17 33.33
N SER A 181 9.81 -39.18 33.26
CA SER A 181 9.22 -39.78 34.45
C SER A 181 10.25 -40.71 35.08
N SER A 182 10.92 -40.24 36.12
CA SER A 182 11.69 -41.07 37.03
C SER A 182 10.79 -41.54 38.17
N SER A 183 10.52 -42.84 38.21
CA SER A 183 10.17 -43.63 39.39
C SER A 183 10.54 -45.08 39.10
#